data_AF-A0A0M9DZX0-F1
#
_entry.id   AF-A0A0M9DZX0-F1
#
_cell.length_a   1.000
_cell.length_b   1.000
_cell.length_c   1.000
_cell.angle_alpha   90.00
_cell.angle_beta   90.00
_cell.angle_gamma   90.00
#
_symmetry.space_group_name_H-M   'P 1'
#
loop_
_entity.id
_entity.type
_entity.pdbx_description
1 polymer ?
#
loop_
_entity_poly.entity_id
_entity_poly.type
_entity_poly.pdbx_seq_one_letter_code
_entity_poly.pdbx_strand_id
1 'polypeptide(L)'
;MSNPITSEYRSYKYDNIGNRENAIDWDDINKDLQSTYYESNSLNQYVQTDDGKEQNSFVYDADGNLTSVISSNGDVMMYTYNCENRLIAAGPANPDEGDLKGEYLYDYMGRRIQKKVYEYTGVEWKLNETRLFVWDGWNMIEEVVQVVSEVEYSKYYVWGLDLS
;
A
#
# COMPACT_ATOMS: atom_id res chain seq x y z
N MET A 1 34.33 -12.18 12.78
CA MET A 1 33.54 -13.43 12.88
C MET A 1 32.29 -13.21 12.06
N SER A 2 32.09 -13.95 10.97
CA SER A 2 30.84 -13.91 10.22
C SER A 2 29.77 -14.57 11.06
N ASN A 3 28.71 -13.85 11.43
CA ASN A 3 27.52 -14.52 11.95
C ASN A 3 26.99 -15.45 10.85
N PRO A 4 26.82 -16.75 11.13
CA PRO A 4 26.20 -17.64 10.15
C PRO A 4 24.78 -17.12 9.86
N ILE A 5 24.45 -17.06 8.58
CA ILE A 5 23.10 -16.77 8.13
C ILE A 5 22.23 -17.93 8.63
N THR A 6 21.21 -17.65 9.42
CA THR A 6 20.26 -18.66 9.89
C THR A 6 19.52 -19.24 8.69
N SER A 7 19.30 -20.56 8.68
CA SER A 7 18.57 -21.22 7.59
C SER A 7 17.11 -20.80 7.62
N GLU A 8 16.63 -20.21 6.53
CA GLU A 8 15.21 -19.93 6.34
C GLU A 8 14.55 -21.11 5.60
N TYR A 9 13.42 -21.58 6.12
CA TYR A 9 12.60 -22.60 5.46
C TYR A 9 11.28 -21.96 5.05
N ARG A 10 10.93 -22.06 3.76
CA ARG A 10 9.67 -21.57 3.20
C ARG A 10 9.04 -22.65 2.35
N SER A 11 7.72 -22.82 2.44
CA SER A 11 6.96 -23.71 1.57
C SER A 11 5.64 -23.08 1.14
N TYR A 12 5.16 -23.47 -0.05
CA TYR A 12 3.97 -22.88 -0.65
C TYR A 12 3.07 -23.98 -1.24
N LYS A 13 1.77 -23.77 -1.16
CA LYS A 13 0.75 -24.55 -1.88
C LYS A 13 -0.05 -23.61 -2.77
N TYR A 14 -0.47 -24.15 -3.91
CA TYR A 14 -1.19 -23.41 -4.94
C TYR A 14 -2.37 -24.23 -5.42
N ASP A 15 -3.42 -23.54 -5.87
CA ASP A 15 -4.53 -24.14 -6.58
C ASP A 15 -4.12 -24.56 -8.01
N ASN A 16 -5.07 -25.08 -8.79
CA ASN A 16 -4.83 -25.59 -10.15
C ASN A 16 -4.53 -24.51 -11.20
N ILE A 17 -4.75 -23.23 -10.87
CA ILE A 17 -4.54 -22.08 -11.76
C ILE A 17 -3.42 -21.16 -11.27
N GLY A 18 -2.77 -21.51 -10.16
CA GLY A 18 -1.56 -20.88 -9.66
C GLY A 18 -1.77 -19.83 -8.58
N ASN A 19 -3.00 -19.65 -8.06
CA ASN A 19 -3.19 -18.82 -6.87
C ASN A 19 -2.62 -19.55 -5.67
N ARG A 20 -1.97 -18.83 -4.76
CA ARG A 20 -1.45 -19.40 -3.53
C ARG A 20 -2.64 -19.73 -2.61
N GLU A 21 -2.65 -20.92 -2.03
CA GLU A 21 -3.62 -21.33 -1.00
C GLU A 21 -3.01 -21.28 0.40
N ASN A 22 -1.71 -21.55 0.50
CA ASN A 22 -0.99 -21.56 1.77
C ASN A 22 0.49 -21.20 1.59
N ALA A 23 1.02 -20.42 2.53
CA ALA A 23 2.44 -20.20 2.75
C ALA A 23 2.81 -20.68 4.15
N ILE A 24 3.98 -21.29 4.30
CA ILE A 24 4.54 -21.65 5.60
C ILE A 24 5.96 -21.11 5.63
N ASP A 25 6.27 -20.30 6.65
CA ASP A 25 7.59 -19.75 6.91
C ASP A 25 8.07 -20.19 8.30
N TRP A 26 9.35 -20.59 8.40
CA TRP A 26 9.99 -20.92 9.67
C TRP A 26 10.55 -19.66 10.33
N ASP A 27 10.04 -19.34 11.52
CA ASP A 27 10.57 -18.30 12.38
C ASP A 27 11.66 -18.90 13.29
N ASP A 28 12.93 -18.61 12.96
CA ASP A 28 14.07 -19.18 13.69
C ASP A 28 14.27 -18.57 15.09
N ILE A 29 13.70 -17.38 15.35
CA ILE A 29 13.78 -16.69 16.65
C ILE A 29 12.82 -17.36 17.63
N ASN A 30 11.56 -17.56 17.21
CA ASN A 30 10.53 -18.14 18.06
C ASN A 30 10.45 -19.68 17.96
N LYS A 31 11.22 -20.28 17.03
CA LYS A 31 11.21 -21.71 16.72
C LYS A 31 9.81 -22.21 16.38
N ASP A 32 9.09 -21.44 15.57
CA ASP A 32 7.68 -21.66 15.23
C ASP A 32 7.46 -21.68 13.71
N LEU A 33 6.41 -22.40 13.29
CA LEU A 33 5.96 -22.44 11.90
C LEU A 33 4.80 -21.46 11.75
N GLN A 34 5.04 -20.35 11.06
CA GLN A 34 4.00 -19.39 10.71
C GLN A 34 3.31 -19.85 9.43
N SER A 35 2.00 -20.06 9.48
CA SER A 35 1.20 -20.45 8.32
C SER A 35 0.25 -19.32 7.94
N THR A 36 0.25 -18.95 6.66
CA THR A 36 -0.74 -18.01 6.10
C THR A 36 -1.59 -18.74 5.08
N TYR A 37 -2.91 -18.64 5.21
CA TYR A 37 -3.90 -19.16 4.29
C TYR A 37 -4.47 -18.04 3.43
N TYR A 38 -4.86 -18.38 2.21
CA TYR A 38 -5.32 -17.45 1.20
C TYR A 38 -6.57 -18.03 0.54
N GLU A 39 -7.63 -17.23 0.44
CA GLU A 39 -8.82 -17.59 -0.32
C GLU A 39 -8.93 -16.68 -1.54
N SER A 40 -9.21 -17.27 -2.70
CA SER A 40 -9.39 -16.54 -3.95
C SER A 40 -10.80 -16.74 -4.51
N ASN A 41 -11.27 -15.75 -5.27
CA ASN A 41 -12.51 -15.86 -6.03
C ASN A 41 -12.27 -16.43 -7.45
N SER A 42 -13.35 -16.60 -8.22
CA SER A 42 -13.28 -17.09 -9.60
C SER A 42 -12.62 -16.14 -10.60
N LEU A 43 -12.24 -14.93 -10.18
CA LEU A 43 -11.50 -13.94 -10.97
C LEU A 43 -10.01 -13.89 -10.60
N ASN A 44 -9.50 -14.86 -9.83
CA ASN A 44 -8.11 -14.89 -9.34
C ASN A 44 -7.74 -13.69 -8.45
N GLN A 45 -8.70 -13.18 -7.69
CA GLN A 45 -8.47 -12.14 -6.69
C GLN A 45 -8.52 -12.76 -5.30
N TYR A 46 -7.55 -12.45 -4.44
CA TYR A 46 -7.61 -12.86 -3.05
C TYR A 46 -8.72 -12.10 -2.34
N VAL A 47 -9.67 -12.83 -1.76
CA VAL A 47 -10.79 -12.28 -0.99
C VAL A 47 -10.55 -12.40 0.51
N GLN A 48 -9.60 -13.24 0.92
CA GLN A 48 -9.23 -13.38 2.32
C GLN A 48 -7.77 -13.81 2.49
N THR A 49 -7.15 -13.39 3.59
CA THR A 49 -5.90 -13.96 4.11
C THR A 49 -6.02 -14.18 5.61
N ASP A 50 -5.42 -15.24 6.13
CA ASP A 50 -5.41 -15.56 7.56
C ASP A 50 -4.04 -16.11 7.96
N ASP A 51 -3.31 -15.43 8.85
CA ASP A 51 -2.01 -15.89 9.37
C ASP A 51 -2.09 -16.48 10.80
N GLY A 52 -3.31 -16.72 11.28
CA GLY A 52 -3.59 -17.17 12.64
C GLY A 52 -3.56 -16.07 13.71
N LYS A 53 -3.06 -14.87 13.39
CA LYS A 53 -3.08 -13.68 14.26
C LYS A 53 -4.04 -12.63 13.74
N GLU A 54 -4.05 -12.43 12.43
CA GLU A 54 -4.85 -11.46 11.74
C GLU A 54 -5.53 -12.12 10.53
N GLN A 55 -6.81 -11.82 10.38
CA GLN A 55 -7.58 -12.23 9.22
C GLN A 55 -8.06 -10.99 8.48
N ASN A 56 -7.66 -10.83 7.22
CA ASN A 56 -8.07 -9.72 6.38
C ASN A 56 -9.02 -10.20 5.29
N SER A 57 -10.11 -9.47 5.09
CA SER A 57 -11.02 -9.64 3.95
C SER A 57 -10.85 -8.50 2.95
N PHE A 58 -10.93 -8.82 1.66
CA PHE A 58 -10.66 -7.88 0.57
C PHE A 58 -11.88 -7.74 -0.33
N VAL A 59 -12.27 -6.50 -0.64
CA VAL A 59 -13.42 -6.19 -1.49
C VAL A 59 -12.95 -5.46 -2.74
N TYR A 60 -13.46 -5.86 -3.90
CA TYR A 60 -13.10 -5.30 -5.20
C TYR A 60 -14.32 -4.70 -5.90
N ASP A 61 -14.09 -3.66 -6.71
CA ASP A 61 -15.10 -3.19 -7.66
C ASP A 61 -15.17 -4.09 -8.91
N ALA A 62 -16.09 -3.76 -9.82
CA ALA A 62 -16.30 -4.53 -11.06
C ALA A 62 -15.12 -4.45 -12.05
N ASP A 63 -14.29 -3.42 -11.95
CA ASP A 63 -13.08 -3.25 -12.76
C ASP A 63 -11.87 -3.97 -12.13
N GLY A 64 -12.06 -4.55 -10.94
CA GLY A 64 -11.07 -5.34 -10.21
C GLY A 64 -10.15 -4.53 -9.32
N ASN A 65 -10.46 -3.25 -9.05
CA ASN A 65 -9.70 -2.45 -8.09
C ASN A 65 -10.11 -2.84 -6.66
N LEU A 66 -9.13 -2.97 -5.77
CA LEU A 66 -9.36 -3.20 -4.34
C LEU A 66 -9.98 -1.94 -3.73
N THR A 67 -11.21 -2.01 -3.24
CA THR A 67 -11.95 -0.88 -2.65
C THR A 67 -11.96 -0.88 -1.13
N SER A 68 -11.83 -2.04 -0.49
CA SER A 68 -11.64 -2.12 0.96
C SER A 68 -10.84 -3.32 1.43
N VAL A 69 -10.17 -3.13 2.56
CA VAL A 69 -9.56 -4.18 3.38
C VAL A 69 -10.20 -4.10 4.76
N ILE A 70 -10.69 -5.22 5.25
CA ILE A 70 -11.36 -5.33 6.55
C ILE A 70 -10.53 -6.31 7.39
N SER A 71 -9.93 -5.82 8.47
CA SER A 71 -9.18 -6.65 9.42
C SER A 71 -10.11 -7.37 10.39
N SER A 72 -9.58 -8.35 11.10
CA SER A 72 -10.30 -9.22 12.03
C SER A 72 -10.81 -8.48 13.26
N ASN A 73 -10.17 -7.37 13.63
CA ASN A 73 -10.61 -6.45 14.67
C ASN A 73 -11.74 -5.50 14.22
N GLY A 74 -12.09 -5.51 12.94
CA GLY A 74 -13.14 -4.67 12.35
C GLY A 74 -12.66 -3.34 11.79
N ASP A 75 -11.36 -3.04 11.82
CA ASP A 75 -10.84 -1.84 11.14
C ASP A 75 -11.01 -1.99 9.64
N VAL A 76 -11.35 -0.89 8.98
CA VAL A 76 -11.63 -0.88 7.55
C VAL A 76 -10.78 0.17 6.87
N MET A 77 -9.91 -0.24 5.97
CA MET A 77 -9.21 0.63 5.04
C MET A 77 -9.98 0.74 3.74
N MET A 78 -10.19 1.97 3.26
CA MET A 78 -10.95 2.28 2.05
C MET A 78 -10.06 2.86 0.97
N TYR A 79 -10.33 2.50 -0.28
CA TYR A 79 -9.62 2.95 -1.47
C TYR A 79 -10.62 3.45 -2.51
N THR A 80 -10.46 4.69 -2.95
CA THR A 80 -11.35 5.33 -3.93
C THR A 80 -10.60 5.56 -5.23
N TYR A 81 -11.22 5.21 -6.35
CA TYR A 81 -10.65 5.35 -7.68
C TYR A 81 -11.45 6.35 -8.51
N ASN A 82 -10.79 7.04 -9.44
CA ASN A 82 -11.48 7.82 -10.46
C ASN A 82 -11.96 6.91 -11.62
N CYS A 83 -12.69 7.48 -12.58
CA CYS A 83 -13.22 6.76 -13.74
C CYS A 83 -12.16 6.18 -14.70
N GLU A 84 -10.88 6.45 -14.46
CA GLU A 84 -9.75 5.93 -15.23
C GLU A 84 -8.94 4.91 -14.41
N ASN A 85 -9.55 4.32 -13.36
CA ASN A 85 -8.96 3.33 -12.46
C ASN A 85 -7.68 3.81 -11.74
N ARG A 86 -7.64 5.09 -11.37
CA ARG A 86 -6.52 5.68 -10.61
C ARG A 86 -6.95 5.95 -9.18
N LEU A 87 -6.17 5.48 -8.21
CA LEU A 87 -6.42 5.69 -6.79
C LEU A 87 -6.35 7.18 -6.45
N ILE A 88 -7.46 7.79 -6.03
CA ILE A 88 -7.55 9.21 -5.66
C ILE A 88 -7.64 9.45 -4.15
N ALA A 89 -8.03 8.45 -3.37
CA ALA A 89 -8.02 8.53 -1.92
C ALA A 89 -7.78 7.16 -1.27
N ALA A 90 -7.05 7.15 -0.15
CA ALA A 90 -6.85 5.96 0.67
C ALA A 90 -6.81 6.34 2.15
N GLY A 91 -7.54 5.64 3.01
CA GLY A 91 -7.54 5.86 4.45
C GLY A 91 -8.61 5.05 5.17
N PRO A 92 -8.60 5.07 6.52
CA PRO A 92 -9.55 4.31 7.31
C PRO A 92 -10.98 4.85 7.15
N ALA A 93 -11.96 3.96 7.15
CA ALA A 93 -13.39 4.31 7.13
C ALA A 93 -13.82 4.94 8.47
N ASN A 94 -13.28 4.41 9.56
CA ASN A 94 -13.51 4.88 10.93
C ASN A 94 -12.14 5.24 11.53
N PRO A 95 -11.66 6.48 11.35
CA PRO A 95 -10.34 6.88 11.84
C PRO A 95 -10.30 7.05 13.36
N ASP A 96 -9.18 6.65 13.96
CA ASP A 96 -8.75 7.02 15.29
C ASP A 96 -7.81 8.24 15.27
N GLU A 97 -7.64 8.91 16.41
CA GLU A 97 -6.71 10.05 16.50
C GLU A 97 -5.29 9.63 16.12
N GLY A 98 -4.67 10.38 15.20
CA GLY A 98 -3.35 10.10 14.63
C GLY A 98 -3.38 9.28 13.34
N ASP A 99 -4.53 8.74 12.93
CA ASP A 99 -4.65 8.05 11.66
C ASP A 99 -4.40 8.98 10.48
N LEU A 100 -3.91 8.38 9.38
CA LEU A 100 -3.54 9.11 8.17
C LEU A 100 -4.45 8.74 6.99
N LYS A 101 -4.77 9.75 6.18
CA LYS A 101 -5.45 9.60 4.88
C LYS A 101 -4.64 10.25 3.78
N GLY A 102 -4.49 9.56 2.66
CA GLY A 102 -3.89 10.09 1.44
C GLY A 102 -4.94 10.50 0.41
N GLU A 103 -4.69 11.62 -0.28
CA GLU A 103 -5.43 12.02 -1.49
C GLU A 103 -4.44 12.30 -2.63
N TYR A 104 -4.82 11.96 -3.87
CA TYR A 104 -3.90 11.96 -5.01
C TYR A 104 -4.52 12.60 -6.25
N LEU A 105 -3.71 13.35 -6.99
CA LEU A 105 -4.06 13.87 -8.31
C LEU A 105 -3.07 13.41 -9.36
N TYR A 106 -3.57 13.28 -10.58
CA TYR A 106 -2.84 12.78 -11.73
C TYR A 106 -3.02 13.71 -12.92
N ASP A 107 -2.04 13.75 -13.80
CA ASP A 107 -2.18 14.42 -15.09
C ASP A 107 -2.80 13.51 -16.16
N TYR A 108 -2.91 14.01 -17.39
CA TYR A 108 -3.49 13.28 -18.52
C TYR A 108 -2.67 12.05 -18.94
N MET A 109 -1.38 11.97 -18.58
CA MET A 109 -0.53 10.81 -18.86
C MET A 109 -0.61 9.76 -17.75
N GLY A 110 -1.39 10.02 -16.68
CA GLY A 110 -1.50 9.12 -15.53
C GLY A 110 -0.34 9.23 -14.54
N ARG A 111 0.50 10.26 -14.64
CA ARG A 111 1.56 10.50 -13.66
C ARG A 111 0.95 11.23 -12.46
N ARG A 112 1.35 10.84 -11.24
CA ARG A 112 0.91 11.54 -10.02
C ARG A 112 1.55 12.92 -9.98
N ILE A 113 0.75 13.96 -9.81
CA ILE A 113 1.19 15.36 -9.74
C ILE A 113 1.00 15.97 -8.35
N GLN A 114 0.14 15.38 -7.52
CA GLN A 114 -0.05 15.80 -6.14
C GLN A 114 -0.33 14.59 -5.23
N LYS A 115 0.19 14.65 -4.02
CA LYS A 115 -0.22 13.85 -2.88
C LYS A 115 -0.51 14.80 -1.71
N LYS A 116 -1.67 14.66 -1.08
CA LYS A 116 -1.96 15.26 0.22
C LYS A 116 -2.06 14.17 1.27
N VAL A 117 -1.48 14.41 2.43
CA VAL A 117 -1.62 13.56 3.61
C VAL A 117 -2.35 14.37 4.66
N TYR A 118 -3.42 13.80 5.18
CA TYR A 118 -4.20 14.33 6.28
C TYR A 118 -3.96 13.46 7.51
N GLU A 119 -3.99 14.08 8.68
CA GLU A 119 -3.98 13.41 9.97
C GLU A 119 -5.32 13.68 10.68
N TYR A 120 -5.92 12.63 11.25
CA TYR A 120 -7.16 12.75 11.97
C TYR A 120 -6.89 13.21 13.40
N THR A 121 -7.54 14.29 13.83
CA THR A 121 -7.36 14.87 15.17
C THR A 121 -8.23 14.24 16.25
N GLY A 122 -8.91 13.14 15.93
CA GLY A 122 -10.02 12.61 16.73
C GLY A 122 -11.37 13.25 16.41
N VAL A 123 -11.38 14.38 15.67
CA VAL A 123 -12.62 15.12 15.31
C VAL A 123 -12.69 15.50 13.83
N GLU A 124 -11.56 15.81 13.20
CA GLU A 124 -11.51 16.21 11.80
C GLU A 124 -10.18 15.81 11.15
N TRP A 125 -10.19 15.72 9.82
CA TRP A 125 -8.99 15.54 9.02
C TRP A 125 -8.29 16.88 8.80
N LYS A 126 -7.07 17.03 9.32
CA LYS A 126 -6.23 18.21 9.06
C LYS A 126 -5.14 17.88 8.06
N LEU A 127 -4.90 18.79 7.12
CA LEU A 127 -3.80 18.67 6.20
C LEU A 127 -2.49 18.65 7.00
N ASN A 128 -1.68 17.62 6.80
CA ASN A 128 -0.38 17.45 7.44
C ASN A 128 0.75 17.70 6.44
N GLU A 129 0.64 17.15 5.23
CA GLU A 129 1.64 17.29 4.17
C GLU A 129 0.96 17.50 2.81
N THR A 130 1.49 18.41 2.00
CA THR A 130 1.27 18.43 0.54
C THR A 130 2.59 18.16 -0.16
N ARG A 131 2.54 17.30 -1.17
CA ARG A 131 3.67 16.96 -2.02
C ARG A 131 3.29 17.14 -3.48
N LEU A 132 4.06 17.93 -4.21
CA LEU A 132 3.88 18.18 -5.63
C LEU A 132 4.99 17.50 -6.42
N PHE A 133 4.64 16.92 -7.56
CA PHE A 133 5.57 16.24 -8.43
C PHE A 133 5.60 16.94 -9.79
N VAL A 134 6.79 17.40 -10.18
CA VAL A 134 7.02 18.09 -11.46
C VAL A 134 7.75 17.14 -12.40
N TRP A 135 7.28 17.07 -13.63
CA TRP A 135 7.73 16.10 -14.61
C TRP A 135 8.19 16.77 -15.90
N ASP A 136 9.28 16.26 -16.48
CA ASP A 136 9.71 16.50 -17.86
C ASP A 136 9.63 15.19 -18.64
N GLY A 137 8.61 15.05 -19.49
CA GLY A 137 8.25 13.73 -20.04
C GLY A 137 8.09 12.70 -18.90
N TRP A 138 8.62 11.48 -19.03
CA TRP A 138 8.49 10.49 -17.96
C TRP A 138 9.47 10.68 -16.79
N ASN A 139 10.29 11.73 -16.82
CA ASN A 139 11.29 12.00 -15.80
C ASN A 139 10.72 12.93 -14.74
N MET A 140 10.64 12.47 -13.49
CA MET A 140 10.33 13.35 -12.36
C MET A 140 11.55 14.23 -12.11
N ILE A 141 11.43 15.55 -12.22
CA ILE A 141 12.56 16.48 -12.10
C ILE A 141 12.58 17.20 -10.76
N GLU A 142 11.41 17.37 -10.14
CA GLU A 142 11.29 18.01 -8.84
C GLU A 142 10.17 17.38 -8.01
N GLU A 143 10.43 17.24 -6.71
CA GLU A 143 9.45 16.94 -5.67
C GLU A 143 9.46 18.09 -4.66
N VAL A 144 8.36 18.84 -4.57
CA VAL A 144 8.18 19.89 -3.57
C VAL A 144 7.40 19.31 -2.39
N VAL A 145 7.94 19.39 -1.18
CA VAL A 145 7.31 18.88 0.05
C VAL A 145 7.02 20.03 0.99
N GLN A 146 5.74 20.18 1.33
CA GLN A 146 5.25 21.16 2.28
C GLN A 146 4.57 20.43 3.44
N VAL A 147 5.28 20.29 4.56
CA VAL A 147 4.72 19.80 5.83
C VAL A 147 4.26 21.02 6.64
N VAL A 148 3.07 20.98 7.22
CA VAL A 148 2.45 22.16 7.87
C VAL A 148 3.29 22.72 9.02
N SER A 149 4.04 21.86 9.72
CA SER A 149 4.90 22.26 10.84
C SER A 149 6.37 22.46 10.46
N GLU A 150 6.75 22.32 9.19
CA GLU A 150 8.14 22.40 8.75
C GLU A 150 8.32 23.42 7.62
N VAL A 151 9.57 23.75 7.32
CA VAL A 151 9.90 24.59 6.17
C VAL A 151 9.74 23.77 4.89
N GLU A 152 9.07 24.34 3.90
CA GLU A 152 8.98 23.76 2.56
C GLU A 152 10.36 23.48 1.98
N TYR A 153 10.54 22.32 1.36
CA TYR A 153 11.77 21.96 0.68
C TYR A 153 11.50 21.26 -0.64
N SER A 154 12.42 21.43 -1.60
CA SER A 154 12.41 20.72 -2.88
C SER A 154 13.53 19.68 -2.95
N LYS A 155 13.24 18.53 -3.55
CA LYS A 155 14.24 17.59 -4.04
C LYS A 155 14.26 17.65 -5.56
N TYR A 156 15.46 17.71 -6.14
CA TYR A 156 15.65 17.73 -7.58
C TYR A 156 16.29 16.44 -8.04
N TYR A 157 15.84 15.96 -9.19
CA TYR A 157 16.28 14.70 -9.77
C TYR A 157 16.86 14.95 -11.17
N VAL A 158 18.04 14.39 -11.41
CA VAL A 158 18.71 14.47 -12.71
C VAL A 158 18.80 13.06 -13.27
N TRP A 159 18.29 12.91 -14.49
CA TRP A 159 18.32 11.65 -15.21
C TRP A 159 19.45 11.71 -16.22
N GLY A 160 20.46 10.87 -16.03
CA GLY A 160 21.55 10.73 -17.00
C GLY A 160 21.11 9.86 -18.17
N LEU A 161 21.80 10.00 -19.32
CA LEU A 161 21.97 8.87 -20.20
C LEU A 161 22.79 7.87 -19.41
N ASP A 162 22.19 6.75 -18.97
CA ASP A 162 23.00 5.61 -18.56
C ASP A 162 23.94 5.30 -19.72
N LEU A 163 25.23 5.60 -19.54
CA LEU A 163 26.28 5.09 -20.41
C LEU A 163 26.40 3.60 -20.10
N SER A 164 25.60 2.81 -20.82
CA SER A 164 25.81 1.37 -20.97
C SER A 164 27.12 1.08 -21.69
#